data_AF-A0A9X3YQF3-F1
#
_entry.id   AF-A0A9X3YQF3-F1
#
_cell.length_a   1.000
_cell.length_b   1.000
_cell.length_c   1.000
_cell.angle_alpha   90.00
_cell.angle_beta   90.00
_cell.angle_gamma   90.00
#
_symmetry.space_group_name_H-M   'P 1'
#
loop_
_entity.id
_entity.type
_entity.pdbx_description
1 polymer ?
#
loop_
_entity_poly.entity_id
_entity_poly.type
_entity_poly.pdbx_seq_one_letter_code
_entity_poly.pdbx_strand_id
1 'polypeptide(L)'
;MLTRYWIRFREPIPIDALRLGCGVTARSADDAMSLLREKVFRGVAFTVADMEADIDVSRIEDLRIRPNMGVVVWRGIWFPLGYD
;
A
#
# COMPACT_ATOMS: atom_id res chain seq x y z
N MET A 1 4.48 -15.31 -8.52
CA MET A 1 5.54 -14.36 -8.09
C MET A 1 4.90 -13.28 -7.24
N LEU A 2 5.64 -12.62 -6.34
CA LEU A 2 5.13 -11.47 -5.59
C LEU A 2 5.58 -10.17 -6.28
N THR A 3 4.69 -9.19 -6.31
CA THR A 3 4.87 -7.88 -6.94
C THR A 3 4.64 -6.79 -5.91
N ARG A 4 5.48 -5.75 -5.92
CA ARG A 4 5.33 -4.57 -5.05
C ARG A 4 4.47 -3.54 -5.77
N TYR A 5 3.43 -3.08 -5.11
CA TYR A 5 2.49 -2.09 -5.60
C TYR A 5 2.61 -0.82 -4.76
N TRP A 6 2.55 0.33 -5.43
CA TRP A 6 2.27 1.60 -4.79
C TRP A 6 0.87 2.06 -5.19
N ILE A 7 0.01 2.27 -4.20
CA ILE A 7 -1.40 2.55 -4.43
C ILE A 7 -1.73 3.92 -3.84
N ARG A 8 -2.29 4.82 -4.64
CA ARG A 8 -2.82 6.11 -4.19
C ARG A 8 -4.33 6.07 -4.20
N PHE A 9 -4.97 6.80 -3.28
CA PHE A 9 -6.42 6.81 -3.14
C PHE A 9 -7.00 8.18 -3.48
N ARG A 10 -8.25 8.21 -3.93
CA ARG A 10 -9.00 9.46 -4.06
C ARG A 10 -9.49 9.92 -2.71
N GLU A 11 -9.46 11.23 -2.47
CA GLU A 11 -10.07 11.83 -1.30
C GLU A 11 -11.60 11.73 -1.35
N PRO A 12 -12.27 11.67 -0.19
CA PRO A 12 -11.70 11.69 1.17
C PRO A 12 -11.14 10.34 1.61
N ILE A 13 -10.00 10.36 2.31
CA ILE A 13 -9.40 9.18 2.93
C ILE A 13 -9.40 9.39 4.45
N PRO A 14 -10.00 8.49 5.24
CA PRO A 14 -10.15 8.69 6.69
C PRO A 14 -8.84 8.52 7.47
N ILE A 15 -7.75 8.10 6.82
CA ILE A 15 -6.48 7.74 7.44
C ILE A 15 -5.38 8.61 6.83
N ASP A 16 -4.80 9.51 7.63
CA ASP A 16 -3.83 10.51 7.14
C ASP A 16 -2.57 9.89 6.52
N ALA A 17 -2.08 8.77 7.04
CA ALA A 17 -0.92 8.07 6.48
C ALA A 17 -1.17 7.60 5.02
N LEU A 18 -2.41 7.27 4.67
CA LEU A 18 -2.78 6.82 3.32
C LEU A 18 -2.84 7.95 2.30
N ARG A 19 -2.75 9.22 2.71
CA ARG A 19 -2.64 10.36 1.79
C ARG A 19 -1.34 10.33 0.98
N LEU A 20 -0.28 9.73 1.52
CA LEU A 20 0.98 9.53 0.80
C LEU A 20 0.90 8.35 -0.19
N GLY A 21 0.04 7.38 0.12
CA GLY A 21 -0.14 6.14 -0.60
C GLY A 21 -0.13 4.94 0.34
N CYS A 22 -0.18 3.75 -0.24
CA CYS A 22 -0.06 2.48 0.46
C CYS A 22 0.83 1.54 -0.35
N GLY A 23 1.82 0.98 0.34
CA GLY A 23 2.72 -0.03 -0.18
C GLY A 23 2.17 -1.42 0.10
N VAL A 24 1.95 -2.19 -0.94
CA VAL A 24 1.43 -3.56 -0.84
C VAL A 24 2.31 -4.51 -1.62
N THR A 25 2.61 -5.68 -1.08
CA THR A 25 3.23 -6.77 -1.83
C THR A 25 2.22 -7.89 -1.97
N ALA A 26 1.92 -8.28 -3.21
CA ALA A 26 0.82 -9.17 -3.53
C ALA A 26 1.11 -10.02 -4.78
N ARG A 27 0.31 -11.05 -5.00
CA ARG A 27 0.42 -11.93 -6.18
C ARG A 27 -0.14 -11.31 -7.46
N SER A 28 -1.08 -10.38 -7.32
CA SER A 28 -1.76 -9.68 -8.41
C SER A 28 -2.36 -8.37 -7.87
N ALA A 29 -2.90 -7.55 -8.77
CA ALA A 29 -3.67 -6.36 -8.40
C ALA A 29 -4.91 -6.72 -7.56
N ASP A 30 -5.65 -7.77 -7.94
CA ASP A 30 -6.83 -8.24 -7.19
C ASP A 30 -6.47 -8.71 -5.78
N ASP A 31 -5.32 -9.37 -5.64
CA ASP A 31 -4.78 -9.78 -4.35
C ASP A 31 -4.40 -8.57 -3.48
N ALA A 32 -3.78 -7.54 -4.09
CA ALA A 32 -3.48 -6.28 -3.41
C ALA A 32 -4.77 -5.55 -2.95
N MET A 33 -5.79 -5.50 -3.80
CA MET A 33 -7.09 -4.90 -3.46
C MET A 33 -7.80 -5.66 -2.35
N SER A 34 -7.68 -6.99 -2.33
CA SER A 34 -8.21 -7.84 -1.26
C SER A 34 -7.52 -7.56 0.08
N LEU A 35 -6.19 -7.46 0.07
CA LEU A 35 -5.40 -7.09 1.25
C LEU A 35 -5.76 -5.71 1.79
N LEU A 36 -5.93 -4.71 0.92
CA LEU A 36 -6.37 -3.37 1.32
C LEU A 36 -7.75 -3.39 1.98
N ARG A 37 -8.71 -4.11 1.38
CA ARG A 37 -10.07 -4.23 1.91
C ARG A 37 -10.08 -4.91 3.28
N GLU A 38 -9.28 -5.95 3.46
CA GLU A 38 -9.23 -6.73 4.70
C GLU A 38 -8.48 -6.00 5.82
N LYS A 39 -7.26 -5.53 5.54
CA LYS A 39 -6.33 -5.05 6.58
C LYS A 39 -6.42 -3.55 6.82
N VAL A 40 -6.52 -2.77 5.75
CA VAL A 40 -6.42 -1.30 5.81
C VAL A 40 -7.78 -0.67 6.02
N PHE A 41 -8.76 -1.01 5.18
CA PHE A 41 -10.08 -0.39 5.21
C PHE A 41 -11.13 -1.19 6.00
N ARG A 42 -10.84 -2.44 6.37
CA ARG A 42 -11.72 -3.30 7.18
C ARG A 42 -13.17 -3.33 6.67
N GLY A 43 -13.32 -3.46 5.35
CA GLY A 43 -14.62 -3.46 4.67
C GLY A 43 -15.22 -2.09 4.34
N VAL A 44 -14.62 -0.98 4.80
CA VAL A 44 -15.02 0.38 4.38
C VAL A 44 -14.69 0.58 2.90
N ALA A 45 -15.60 1.23 2.18
CA ALA A 45 -15.40 1.54 0.77
C ALA A 45 -14.24 2.53 0.57
N PHE A 46 -13.44 2.31 -0.47
CA PHE A 46 -12.34 3.19 -0.86
C PHE A 46 -12.23 3.24 -2.39
N THR A 47 -11.63 4.30 -2.91
CA THR A 47 -11.40 4.46 -4.35
C THR A 47 -9.91 4.62 -4.63
N VAL A 48 -9.37 3.78 -5.51
CA VAL A 48 -7.99 3.91 -5.99
C VAL A 48 -7.94 5.02 -7.04
N ALA A 49 -7.01 5.95 -6.85
CA ALA A 49 -6.70 6.99 -7.81
C ALA A 49 -5.67 6.52 -8.84
N ASP A 50 -4.66 5.78 -8.38
CA ASP A 50 -3.52 5.34 -9.16
C ASP A 50 -2.91 4.08 -8.52
N MET A 51 -2.37 3.19 -9.35
CA MET A 51 -1.72 1.96 -8.92
C MET A 51 -0.52 1.68 -9.83
N GLU A 52 0.67 1.75 -9.26
CA GLU A 52 1.92 1.41 -9.93
C GLU A 52 2.36 0.02 -9.47
N ALA A 53 2.71 -0.85 -10.43
CA ALA A 53 3.16 -2.21 -10.17
C ALA A 53 4.67 -2.34 -10.40
N ASP A 54 5.28 -3.27 -9.66
CA ASP A 54 6.72 -3.56 -9.68
C ASP A 54 7.60 -2.34 -9.38
N ILE A 55 7.16 -1.52 -8.43
CA ILE A 55 7.89 -0.32 -8.04
C ILE A 55 9.27 -0.68 -7.49
N ASP A 56 10.28 0.10 -7.83
CA ASP A 56 11.59 0.01 -7.20
C ASP A 56 11.61 0.78 -5.88
N VAL A 57 11.35 0.07 -4.79
CA VAL A 57 11.33 0.63 -3.43
C VAL A 57 12.66 1.25 -2.99
N SER A 58 13.78 0.91 -3.64
CA SER A 58 15.09 1.53 -3.32
C SER A 58 15.12 3.01 -3.68
N ARG A 59 14.29 3.43 -4.65
CA ARG A 59 14.16 4.80 -5.15
C ARG A 59 13.22 5.68 -4.32
N ILE A 60 12.58 5.11 -3.29
CA ILE A 60 11.75 5.90 -2.38
C ILE A 60 12.68 6.71 -1.46
N GLU A 61 12.74 8.03 -1.64
CA GLU A 61 13.57 8.96 -0.86
C GLU A 61 12.78 9.76 0.19
N ASP A 62 11.44 9.70 0.16
CA ASP A 62 10.61 10.46 1.10
C ASP A 62 10.84 9.99 2.55
N LEU A 63 11.31 10.93 3.38
CA LEU A 63 11.64 10.71 4.79
C LEU A 63 10.43 10.37 5.67
N ARG A 64 9.20 10.57 5.18
CA ARG A 64 7.97 10.14 5.87
C ARG A 64 7.63 8.69 5.53
N ILE A 65 8.10 8.18 4.38
CA ILE A 65 7.80 6.83 3.91
C ILE A 65 8.81 5.84 4.48
N ARG A 66 10.12 6.06 4.24
CA ARG A 66 11.19 5.10 4.60
C ARG A 66 11.14 4.59 6.05
N PRO A 67 10.99 5.44 7.09
CA PRO A 67 10.95 4.98 8.48
C PRO A 67 9.70 4.16 8.81
N ASN A 68 8.66 4.27 7.99
CA ASN A 68 7.37 3.62 8.16
C ASN A 68 7.16 2.48 7.16
N MET A 69 8.24 1.94 6.59
CA MET A 69 8.22 0.75 5.73
C MET A 69 8.45 -0.52 6.55
N GLY A 70 7.65 -1.54 6.28
CA GLY A 70 7.84 -2.92 6.71
C GLY A 70 8.58 -3.78 5.68
N VAL A 71 8.42 -5.10 5.78
CA VAL A 71 9.12 -6.05 4.91
C VAL A 71 8.48 -6.11 3.52
N VAL A 72 9.10 -5.43 2.56
CA VAL A 72 8.61 -5.29 1.16
C VAL A 72 8.58 -6.60 0.35
N VAL A 73 9.26 -7.66 0.80
CA VAL A 73 9.31 -8.96 0.10
C VAL A 73 8.25 -9.95 0.60
N TRP A 74 7.53 -9.62 1.66
CA TRP A 74 6.46 -10.46 2.21
C TRP A 74 5.10 -10.02 1.66
N ARG A 75 4.21 -10.99 1.42
CA ARG A 75 2.84 -10.66 0.99
C ARG A 75 2.11 -9.94 2.13
N GLY A 76 1.69 -8.71 1.91
CA GLY A 76 1.05 -7.88 2.93
C GLY A 76 1.19 -6.39 2.67
N ILE A 77 0.85 -5.59 3.67
CA ILE A 77 1.01 -4.14 3.66
C ILE A 77 2.41 -3.83 4.19
N TRP A 78 3.27 -3.26 3.36
CA TRP A 78 4.60 -2.82 3.80
C TRP A 78 4.67 -1.32 4.01
N PHE A 79 3.66 -0.54 3.62
CA PHE A 79 3.53 0.86 4.03
C PHE A 79 2.06 1.29 4.02
N PRO A 80 1.62 2.10 5.01
CA PRO A 80 2.30 2.39 6.27
C PRO A 80 2.43 1.13 7.16
N LEU A 81 3.35 1.15 8.13
CA LEU A 81 3.44 0.13 9.17
C LEU A 81 2.15 0.02 10.00
N GLY A 82 1.92 -1.15 10.60
CA GLY A 82 0.80 -1.41 11.52
C GLY A 82 -0.42 -2.09 10.88
N TYR A 83 -0.30 -2.57 9.63
CA TYR A 83 -1.35 -3.26 8.88
C TYR A 83 -0.95 -4.69 8.47
N ASP A 84 -0.11 -5.34 9.28
CA ASP A 84 0.27 -6.76 9.13
C ASP A 84 -0.90 -7.73 9.31
#